data_AF-A0A8J3J4X2-F1
#
_entry.id   AF-A0A8J3J4X2-F1
#
_cell.length_a   1.000
_cell.length_b   1.000
_cell.length_c   1.000
_cell.angle_alpha   90.00
_cell.angle_beta   90.00
_cell.angle_gamma   90.00
#
_symmetry.space_group_name_H-M   'P 1'
#
loop_
_entity.id
_entity.type
_entity.pdbx_description
1 polymer ?
#
loop_
_entity_poly.entity_id
_entity_poly.type
_entity_poly.pdbx_seq_one_letter_code
_entity_poly.pdbx_strand_id
1 'polypeptide(L)'
;MGTRAYYTIRQVRLLLGGGGGKLVDGKILSRWMREANIAPQQNPHDKREWRITRVQLEALAEVRAITLPADETMREDIEQAKSLSALTIEIEGLRQAVETLQTTLDHIPQTLTAALQSQLDQIMPQILARVSATGGQPSQGGEEATSPLSPPRRVSAAAHAPSNVQQESLEINRIEDVYQVGSLVALSDFERLHHVPHPNSYYHMQRKKDLPVLNVYWEREGKRPLTLALDEDGQAIFFQLFSQQKDFRRCAQCPHHVPEG
;
A
#
# COMPACT_ATOMS: atom_id res chain seq x y z
N MET A 1 4.27 39.05 1.12
CA MET A 1 5.27 38.36 0.27
C MET A 1 4.52 37.41 -0.66
N GLY A 2 4.54 37.63 -1.97
CA GLY A 2 3.83 36.76 -2.92
C GLY A 2 4.56 35.42 -3.06
N THR A 3 3.85 34.30 -2.88
CA THR A 3 4.37 32.96 -3.18
C THR A 3 4.77 32.88 -4.65
N ARG A 4 6.05 32.70 -4.94
CA ARG A 4 6.53 32.48 -6.31
C ARG A 4 6.00 31.12 -6.80
N ALA A 5 5.04 31.15 -7.72
CA ALA A 5 4.59 29.94 -8.39
C ALA A 5 5.67 29.44 -9.36
N TYR A 6 6.01 28.15 -9.26
CA TYR A 6 6.93 27.47 -10.16
C TYR A 6 6.16 26.44 -10.99
N TYR A 7 6.50 26.35 -12.27
CA TYR A 7 5.90 25.42 -13.22
C TYR A 7 6.95 24.46 -13.73
N THR A 8 6.65 23.17 -13.71
CA THR A 8 7.52 22.12 -14.24
C THR A 8 7.52 22.18 -15.75
N ILE A 9 8.59 21.72 -16.41
CA ILE A 9 8.65 21.72 -17.88
C ILE A 9 7.44 21.01 -18.50
N ARG A 10 6.95 19.93 -17.86
CA ARG A 10 5.75 19.23 -18.32
C ARG A 10 4.50 20.12 -18.28
N GLN A 11 4.30 20.88 -17.19
CA GLN A 11 3.18 21.82 -17.07
C GLN A 11 3.28 22.94 -18.10
N VAL A 12 4.48 23.49 -18.31
CA VAL A 12 4.73 24.52 -19.33
C VAL A 12 4.34 24.01 -20.73
N ARG A 13 4.71 22.76 -21.08
CA ARG A 13 4.34 22.14 -22.36
C ARG A 13 2.83 21.98 -22.53
N LEU A 14 2.11 21.75 -21.43
CA LEU A 14 0.65 21.62 -21.44
C LEU A 14 -0.03 22.99 -21.62
N LEU A 15 0.40 23.98 -20.84
CA LEU A 15 -0.17 25.32 -20.85
C LEU A 15 0.04 26.04 -22.19
N LEU A 16 1.22 25.87 -22.79
CA LEU A 16 1.52 26.44 -24.11
C LEU A 16 0.91 25.63 -25.27
N GLY A 17 0.27 24.49 -24.98
CA GLY A 17 -0.35 23.59 -25.95
C GLY A 17 -1.74 24.02 -26.47
N GLY A 18 -2.27 25.15 -25.98
CA GLY A 18 -3.52 25.73 -26.47
C GLY A 18 -4.79 25.03 -26.00
N GLY A 19 -4.84 24.53 -24.76
CA GLY A 19 -6.08 24.08 -24.09
C GLY A 19 -6.67 22.74 -24.57
N GLY A 20 -6.14 22.13 -25.64
CA GLY A 20 -6.65 20.85 -26.19
C GLY A 20 -5.93 19.60 -25.70
N GLY A 21 -5.22 19.65 -24.56
CA GLY A 21 -4.43 18.52 -24.03
C GLY A 21 -3.20 18.13 -24.87
N LYS A 22 -2.93 18.83 -25.98
CA LYS A 22 -1.73 18.60 -26.80
C LYS A 22 -0.51 19.19 -26.12
N LEU A 23 0.48 18.36 -25.83
CA LEU A 23 1.75 18.81 -25.28
C LEU A 23 2.61 19.41 -26.41
N VAL A 24 3.15 20.61 -26.20
CA VAL A 24 4.21 21.16 -27.07
C VAL A 24 5.38 20.18 -27.09
N ASP A 25 6.01 19.93 -28.25
CA ASP A 25 7.18 19.04 -28.32
C ASP A 25 8.36 19.60 -27.50
N GLY A 26 9.15 18.71 -26.88
CA GLY A 26 10.26 19.12 -26.02
C GLY A 26 11.34 19.93 -26.75
N LYS A 27 11.63 19.61 -28.03
CA LYS A 27 12.60 20.35 -28.84
C LYS A 27 12.08 21.73 -29.21
N ILE A 28 10.78 21.84 -29.49
CA ILE A 28 10.11 23.11 -29.77
C ILE A 28 10.19 24.01 -28.54
N LEU A 29 9.84 23.48 -27.37
CA LEU A 29 9.91 24.25 -26.12
C LEU A 29 11.34 24.71 -25.79
N SER A 30 12.33 23.84 -25.93
CA SER A 30 13.74 24.21 -25.72
C SER A 30 14.21 25.33 -26.66
N ARG A 31 13.72 25.34 -27.90
CA ARG A 31 13.98 26.44 -28.85
C ARG A 31 13.34 27.73 -28.35
N TRP A 32 12.10 27.68 -27.90
CA TRP A 32 11.37 28.84 -27.38
C TRP A 32 12.04 29.44 -26.13
N MET A 33 12.50 28.60 -25.20
CA MET A 33 13.25 29.06 -24.02
C MET A 33 14.54 29.79 -24.41
N ARG A 34 15.25 29.29 -25.42
CA ARG A 34 16.48 29.92 -25.91
C ARG A 34 16.20 31.28 -26.55
N GLU A 35 15.15 31.39 -27.35
CA GLU A 35 14.72 32.64 -27.98
C GLU A 35 14.29 33.69 -26.94
N ALA A 36 13.60 33.26 -25.88
CA ALA A 36 13.19 34.12 -24.77
C ALA A 36 14.30 34.37 -23.72
N ASN A 37 15.51 33.85 -23.93
CA ASN A 37 16.63 33.91 -22.98
C ASN A 37 16.27 33.42 -21.56
N ILE A 38 15.50 32.33 -21.47
CA ILE A 38 15.06 31.74 -20.21
C ILE A 38 15.93 30.53 -19.87
N ALA A 39 16.62 30.62 -18.73
CA ALA A 39 17.29 29.49 -18.12
C ALA A 39 16.32 28.77 -17.15
N PRO A 40 15.96 27.50 -17.39
CA PRO A 40 15.20 26.73 -16.44
C PRO A 40 16.02 26.47 -15.17
N GLN A 41 15.35 26.44 -14.03
CA GLN A 41 15.94 26.20 -12.72
C GLN A 41 15.72 24.73 -12.33
N GLN A 42 16.75 24.07 -11.84
CA GLN A 42 16.61 22.72 -11.32
C GLN A 42 15.80 22.74 -10.03
N ASN A 43 14.90 21.77 -9.88
CA ASN A 43 14.12 21.59 -8.66
C ASN A 43 15.07 21.20 -7.50
N PRO A 44 15.04 21.92 -6.34
CA PRO A 44 15.93 21.62 -5.21
C PRO A 44 15.62 20.29 -4.50
N HIS A 45 14.37 19.82 -4.61
CA HIS A 45 13.90 18.57 -4.01
C HIS A 45 13.97 17.38 -4.98
N ASP A 46 13.97 17.62 -6.29
CA ASP A 46 14.09 16.59 -7.32
C ASP A 46 15.02 17.04 -8.46
N LYS A 47 16.27 16.55 -8.46
CA LYS A 47 17.26 16.91 -9.48
C LYS A 47 16.86 16.51 -10.90
N ARG A 48 15.88 15.61 -11.07
CA ARG A 48 15.40 15.17 -12.40
C ARG A 48 14.43 16.17 -13.01
N GLU A 49 13.87 17.06 -12.20
CA GLU A 49 12.84 17.99 -12.62
C GLU A 49 13.39 19.41 -12.81
N TRP A 50 12.99 20.03 -13.92
CA TRP A 50 13.31 21.41 -14.25
C TRP A 50 12.05 22.26 -14.16
N ARG A 51 12.20 23.50 -13.69
CA ARG A 51 11.11 24.43 -13.44
C ARG A 51 11.40 25.81 -14.01
N ILE A 52 10.36 26.57 -14.30
CA ILE A 52 10.43 28.02 -14.57
C ILE A 52 9.43 28.77 -13.70
N THR A 53 9.67 30.06 -13.49
CA THR A 53 8.76 30.94 -12.74
C THR A 53 7.57 31.37 -13.60
N ARG A 54 6.50 31.89 -12.96
CA ARG A 54 5.38 32.52 -13.66
C ARG A 54 5.82 33.59 -14.66
N VAL A 55 6.72 34.49 -14.23
CA VAL A 55 7.24 35.57 -15.08
C VAL A 55 7.96 35.03 -16.32
N GLN A 56 8.71 33.94 -16.16
CA GLN A 56 9.37 33.27 -17.29
C GLN A 56 8.35 32.61 -18.22
N LEU A 57 7.28 32.01 -17.68
CA LEU A 57 6.20 31.43 -18.47
C LEU A 57 5.43 32.50 -19.27
N GLU A 58 5.18 33.67 -18.67
CA GLU A 58 4.54 34.81 -19.34
C GLU A 58 5.41 35.35 -20.48
N ALA A 59 6.72 35.52 -20.26
CA ALA A 59 7.64 35.90 -21.32
C ALA A 59 7.66 34.88 -22.47
N LEU A 60 7.59 33.58 -22.18
CA LEU A 60 7.46 32.53 -23.22
C LEU A 60 6.16 32.65 -24.01
N ALA A 61 5.06 32.93 -23.32
CA ALA A 61 3.74 33.05 -23.93
C ALA A 61 3.66 34.31 -24.81
N GLU A 62 4.24 35.43 -24.37
CA GLU A 62 4.32 36.68 -25.13
C GLU A 62 5.09 36.50 -26.45
N VAL A 63 6.26 35.86 -26.41
CA VAL A 63 7.06 35.55 -27.62
C VAL A 63 6.27 34.73 -28.65
N ARG A 64 5.24 34.01 -28.21
CA ARG A 64 4.41 33.15 -29.07
C ARG A 64 2.98 33.64 -29.26
N ALA A 65 2.64 34.82 -28.73
CA ALA A 65 1.28 35.35 -28.71
C ALA A 65 0.25 34.32 -28.19
N ILE A 66 0.65 33.50 -27.22
CA ILE A 66 -0.23 32.51 -26.57
C ILE A 66 -0.90 33.20 -25.38
N THR A 67 -2.22 33.11 -25.30
CA THR A 67 -2.96 33.58 -24.11
C THR A 67 -2.89 32.52 -23.03
N LEU A 68 -2.28 32.86 -21.90
CA LEU A 68 -2.25 32.00 -20.73
C LEU A 68 -3.58 32.11 -19.95
N PRO A 69 -4.13 31.00 -19.43
CA PRO A 69 -5.25 31.05 -18.49
C PRO A 69 -4.94 31.88 -17.24
N ALA A 70 -5.97 32.34 -16.54
CA ALA A 70 -5.80 33.05 -15.27
C ALA A 70 -5.12 32.13 -14.22
N ASP A 71 -4.43 32.73 -13.24
CA ASP A 71 -3.68 31.95 -12.24
C ASP A 71 -4.56 31.01 -11.40
N GLU A 72 -5.81 31.39 -11.14
CA GLU A 72 -6.76 30.57 -10.39
C GLU A 72 -7.18 29.33 -11.17
N THR A 73 -7.53 29.48 -12.45
CA THR A 73 -7.95 28.36 -13.29
C THR A 73 -6.78 27.40 -13.59
N MET A 74 -5.55 27.93 -13.72
CA MET A 74 -4.36 27.08 -13.86
C MET A 74 -4.11 26.18 -12.65
N ARG A 75 -4.33 26.69 -11.43
CA ARG A 75 -4.13 25.90 -10.21
C ARG A 75 -5.11 24.76 -10.14
N GLU A 76 -6.38 25.03 -10.42
CA GLU A 76 -7.44 24.03 -10.44
C GLU A 76 -7.17 22.93 -11.50
N ASP A 77 -6.83 23.31 -12.72
CA ASP A 77 -6.54 22.35 -13.80
C ASP A 77 -5.32 21.47 -13.50
N ILE A 78 -4.29 22.04 -12.88
CA ILE A 78 -3.09 21.30 -12.49
C ILE A 78 -3.39 20.33 -11.35
N GLU A 79 -4.18 20.73 -10.35
CA GLU A 79 -4.61 19.86 -9.27
C GLU A 79 -5.50 18.73 -9.76
N GLN A 80 -6.43 19.02 -10.66
CA GLN A 80 -7.25 18.02 -11.33
C GLN A 80 -6.38 17.04 -12.14
N ALA A 81 -5.40 17.53 -12.90
CA ALA A 81 -4.50 16.66 -13.66
C ALA A 81 -3.65 15.75 -12.76
N LYS A 82 -3.21 16.25 -11.60
CA LYS A 82 -2.53 15.42 -10.58
C LYS A 82 -3.47 14.35 -10.04
N SER A 83 -4.70 14.72 -9.69
CA SER A 83 -5.72 13.79 -9.24
C SER A 83 -6.00 12.69 -10.27
N LEU A 84 -6.17 13.06 -11.55
CA LEU A 84 -6.37 12.10 -12.64
C LEU A 84 -5.17 11.17 -12.85
N SER A 85 -3.94 11.69 -12.72
CA SER A 85 -2.74 10.87 -12.82
C SER A 85 -2.61 9.87 -11.66
N ALA A 86 -2.98 10.27 -10.45
CA ALA A 86 -3.01 9.39 -9.28
C ALA A 86 -4.06 8.29 -9.46
N LEU A 87 -5.25 8.65 -9.93
CA LEU A 87 -6.32 7.69 -10.25
C LEU A 87 -5.90 6.71 -11.35
N THR A 88 -5.13 7.16 -12.35
CA THR A 88 -4.62 6.27 -13.40
C THR A 88 -3.64 5.24 -12.85
N ILE A 89 -2.74 5.64 -11.94
CA ILE A 89 -1.82 4.72 -11.26
C ILE A 89 -2.60 3.71 -10.41
N GLU A 90 -3.63 4.16 -9.69
CA GLU A 90 -4.48 3.30 -8.87
C GLU A 90 -5.26 2.28 -9.72
N ILE A 91 -5.81 2.71 -10.87
CA ILE A 91 -6.48 1.82 -11.83
C ILE A 91 -5.51 0.76 -12.36
N GLU A 92 -4.27 1.13 -12.69
CA GLU A 92 -3.28 0.17 -13.17
C GLU A 92 -2.88 -0.82 -12.08
N GLY A 93 -2.71 -0.35 -10.84
CA GLY A 93 -2.48 -1.22 -9.69
C GLY A 93 -3.63 -2.20 -9.43
N LEU A 94 -4.88 -1.73 -9.55
CA LEU A 94 -6.07 -2.57 -9.45
C LEU A 94 -6.14 -3.60 -10.58
N ARG A 95 -5.76 -3.24 -11.81
CA ARG A 95 -5.70 -4.17 -12.94
C ARG A 95 -4.70 -5.31 -12.70
N GLN A 96 -3.49 -4.97 -12.23
CA GLN A 96 -2.48 -5.97 -11.89
C GLN A 96 -2.93 -6.89 -10.74
N ALA A 97 -3.62 -6.32 -9.74
CA ALA A 97 -4.18 -7.10 -8.64
C ALA A 97 -5.26 -8.08 -9.14
N VAL A 98 -6.15 -7.63 -10.04
CA VAL A 98 -7.17 -8.49 -10.66
C VAL A 98 -6.53 -9.60 -11.48
N GLU A 99 -5.50 -9.31 -12.28
CA GLU A 99 -4.78 -10.31 -13.06
C GLU A 99 -4.10 -11.36 -12.17
N THR A 100 -3.51 -10.92 -11.05
CA THR A 100 -2.91 -11.81 -10.05
C THR A 100 -3.95 -12.70 -9.37
N LEU A 101 -5.12 -12.15 -9.03
CA LEU A 101 -6.23 -12.93 -8.45
C LEU A 101 -6.79 -13.94 -9.47
N GLN A 102 -6.87 -13.54 -10.74
CA GLN A 102 -7.40 -14.39 -11.80
C GLN A 102 -6.46 -15.56 -12.09
N THR A 103 -5.16 -15.31 -12.20
CA THR A 103 -4.15 -16.37 -12.28
C THR A 103 -4.21 -17.29 -11.07
N THR A 104 -4.38 -16.76 -9.86
CA THR A 104 -4.53 -17.59 -8.65
C THR A 104 -5.77 -18.48 -8.72
N LEU A 105 -6.92 -17.93 -9.14
CA LEU A 105 -8.17 -18.67 -9.33
C LEU A 105 -8.02 -19.80 -10.36
N ASP A 106 -7.28 -19.57 -11.45
CA ASP A 106 -7.05 -20.57 -12.49
C ASP A 106 -6.15 -21.74 -12.00
N HIS A 107 -5.29 -21.51 -11.01
CA HIS A 107 -4.43 -22.54 -10.43
C HIS A 107 -5.13 -23.39 -9.35
N ILE A 108 -6.19 -22.88 -8.71
CA ILE A 108 -6.97 -23.63 -7.70
C ILE A 108 -7.54 -24.95 -8.24
N PRO A 109 -8.24 -25.01 -9.40
CA PRO A 109 -8.76 -26.29 -9.90
C PRO A 109 -7.64 -27.27 -10.25
N GLN A 110 -6.51 -26.80 -10.76
CA GLN A 110 -5.38 -27.67 -11.08
C GLN A 110 -4.78 -28.30 -9.81
N THR A 111 -4.57 -27.50 -8.78
CA THR A 111 -4.04 -27.97 -7.49
C THR A 111 -5.03 -28.90 -6.77
N LEU A 112 -6.33 -28.59 -6.78
CA LEU A 112 -7.38 -29.46 -6.24
C LEU A 112 -7.46 -30.79 -6.99
N THR A 113 -7.42 -30.77 -8.32
CA THR A 113 -7.49 -32.00 -9.14
C THR A 113 -6.26 -32.88 -8.88
N ALA A 114 -5.06 -32.30 -8.84
CA ALA A 114 -3.85 -33.04 -8.52
C ALA A 114 -3.87 -33.63 -7.10
N ALA A 115 -4.36 -32.88 -6.11
CA ALA A 115 -4.49 -33.37 -4.74
C ALA A 115 -5.52 -34.50 -4.61
N LEU A 116 -6.69 -34.37 -5.24
CA LEU A 116 -7.72 -35.41 -5.25
C LEU A 116 -7.24 -36.68 -5.97
N GLN A 117 -6.55 -36.53 -7.10
CA GLN A 117 -5.97 -37.65 -7.84
C GLN A 117 -4.95 -38.40 -6.98
N SER A 118 -4.06 -37.67 -6.29
CA SER A 118 -3.08 -38.26 -5.38
C SER A 118 -3.73 -39.01 -4.21
N GLN A 119 -4.82 -38.47 -3.64
CA GLN A 119 -5.56 -39.18 -2.59
C GLN A 119 -6.23 -40.45 -3.12
N LEU A 120 -6.81 -40.41 -4.31
CA LEU A 120 -7.38 -41.61 -4.95
C LEU A 120 -6.31 -42.67 -5.18
N ASP A 121 -5.15 -42.29 -5.73
CA ASP A 121 -4.03 -43.21 -5.98
C ASP A 121 -3.47 -43.83 -4.69
N GLN A 122 -3.59 -43.15 -3.54
CA GLN A 122 -3.19 -43.70 -2.23
C GLN A 122 -4.24 -44.65 -1.63
N ILE A 123 -5.53 -44.38 -1.82
CA ILE A 123 -6.63 -45.15 -1.22
C ILE A 123 -6.91 -46.43 -2.01
N MET A 124 -6.86 -46.37 -3.35
CA MET A 124 -7.23 -47.48 -4.23
C MET A 124 -6.41 -48.77 -3.97
N PRO A 125 -5.08 -48.72 -3.79
CA PRO A 125 -4.28 -49.90 -3.44
C PRO A 125 -4.63 -50.49 -2.07
N GLN A 126 -4.99 -49.65 -1.09
CA GLN A 126 -5.39 -50.11 0.25
C GLN A 126 -6.72 -50.87 0.21
N ILE A 127 -7.67 -50.39 -0.60
CA ILE A 127 -8.95 -51.09 -0.82
C ILE A 127 -8.72 -52.43 -1.49
N LEU A 128 -7.93 -52.47 -2.57
CA LEU A 128 -7.61 -53.72 -3.28
C LEU A 128 -6.92 -54.73 -2.35
N ALA A 129 -5.94 -54.31 -1.55
CA ALA A 129 -5.26 -55.17 -0.59
C ALA A 129 -6.22 -55.78 0.45
N ARG A 130 -7.19 -55.00 0.95
CA ARG A 130 -8.21 -55.49 1.89
C ARG A 130 -9.15 -56.50 1.24
N VAL A 131 -9.63 -56.23 0.02
CA VAL A 131 -10.53 -57.13 -0.71
C VAL A 131 -9.83 -58.47 -1.00
N SER A 132 -8.57 -58.44 -1.42
CA SER A 132 -7.76 -59.65 -1.64
C SER A 132 -7.53 -60.45 -0.35
N ALA A 133 -7.36 -59.79 0.80
CA ALA A 133 -7.19 -60.47 2.09
C ALA A 133 -8.48 -61.17 2.57
N THR A 134 -9.67 -60.64 2.24
CA THR A 134 -10.95 -61.24 2.64
C THR A 134 -11.45 -62.37 1.74
N GLY A 135 -10.89 -62.55 0.53
CA GLY A 135 -11.35 -63.54 -0.46
C GLY A 135 -10.86 -64.98 -0.26
N GLY A 136 -10.11 -65.29 0.80
CA GLY A 136 -9.36 -66.55 0.93
C GLY A 136 -9.73 -67.47 2.10
N GLN A 137 -10.69 -67.12 2.96
CA GLN A 137 -11.09 -68.01 4.06
C GLN A 137 -12.33 -68.83 3.67
N PRO A 138 -12.20 -70.13 3.35
CA PRO A 138 -13.35 -71.02 3.26
C PRO A 138 -14.01 -71.06 4.64
N SER A 139 -15.27 -70.65 4.66
CA SER A 139 -16.15 -70.72 5.82
C SER A 139 -16.29 -72.19 6.22
N GLN A 140 -15.53 -72.62 7.22
CA GLN A 140 -15.85 -73.85 7.95
C GLN A 140 -16.94 -73.50 8.97
N GLY A 141 -18.10 -74.11 8.76
CA GLY A 141 -19.24 -74.02 9.66
C GLY A 141 -18.88 -74.48 11.07
N GLY A 142 -19.43 -73.77 12.04
CA GLY A 142 -19.41 -74.11 13.45
C GLY A 142 -20.57 -73.38 14.12
N GLU A 143 -21.52 -74.17 14.57
CA GLU A 143 -22.81 -73.81 15.15
C GLU A 143 -22.69 -73.03 16.47
N GLU A 144 -23.78 -72.31 16.77
CA GLU A 144 -24.34 -72.02 18.09
C GLU A 144 -23.43 -71.50 19.22
N ALA A 145 -23.63 -70.23 19.58
CA ALA A 145 -23.99 -69.88 20.96
C ALA A 145 -24.67 -68.52 21.02
N THR A 146 -25.92 -68.55 21.46
CA THR A 146 -26.74 -67.41 21.85
C THR A 146 -26.21 -66.76 23.14
N SER A 147 -26.32 -65.42 23.22
CA SER A 147 -26.42 -64.54 24.41
C SER A 147 -25.42 -63.37 24.42
N PRO A 148 -25.67 -62.30 25.21
CA PRO A 148 -26.86 -61.46 25.19
C PRO A 148 -26.48 -59.98 24.99
N LEU A 149 -27.50 -59.19 24.68
CA LEU A 149 -27.48 -57.73 24.50
C LEU A 149 -26.71 -56.99 25.62
N SER A 150 -25.63 -56.30 25.23
CA SER A 150 -25.03 -55.21 26.00
C SER A 150 -25.51 -53.85 25.47
N PRO A 151 -25.73 -52.86 26.36
CA PRO A 151 -26.30 -51.56 25.99
C PRO A 151 -25.31 -50.66 25.24
N PRO A 152 -25.80 -49.66 24.47
CA PRO A 152 -24.95 -48.83 23.64
C PRO A 152 -24.09 -47.86 24.47
N ARG A 153 -22.77 -48.03 24.35
CA ARG A 153 -21.76 -47.14 24.92
C ARG A 153 -21.72 -45.84 24.08
N ARG A 154 -22.15 -44.74 24.69
CA ARG A 154 -22.03 -43.36 24.19
C ARG A 154 -20.58 -43.09 23.79
N VAL A 155 -20.32 -42.90 22.50
CA VAL A 155 -19.00 -42.51 22.00
C VAL A 155 -18.94 -40.98 22.01
N SER A 156 -18.18 -40.45 22.95
CA SER A 156 -17.85 -39.03 23.02
C SER A 156 -17.04 -38.64 21.79
N ALA A 157 -17.55 -37.67 21.03
CA ALA A 157 -16.79 -36.94 20.04
C ALA A 157 -15.73 -36.08 20.75
N ALA A 158 -14.48 -36.51 20.71
CA ALA A 158 -13.32 -35.67 21.04
C ALA A 158 -12.38 -35.69 19.84
N ALA A 159 -12.77 -34.95 18.79
CA ALA A 159 -11.89 -34.62 17.69
C ALA A 159 -10.74 -33.77 18.24
N HIS A 160 -9.55 -34.35 18.16
CA HIS A 160 -8.28 -33.67 18.37
C HIS A 160 -8.11 -32.60 17.30
N ALA A 161 -8.08 -31.34 17.71
CA ALA A 161 -7.52 -30.26 16.91
C ALA A 161 -6.12 -29.94 17.46
N PRO A 162 -5.03 -30.14 16.71
CA PRO A 162 -3.76 -29.52 17.05
C PRO A 162 -3.82 -28.05 16.64
N SER A 163 -4.17 -27.19 17.59
CA SER A 163 -3.93 -25.74 17.49
C SER A 163 -2.58 -25.47 18.15
N ASN A 164 -1.52 -25.47 17.35
CA ASN A 164 -0.19 -25.05 17.79
C ASN A 164 0.31 -23.95 16.84
N VAL A 165 -0.31 -22.78 16.97
CA VAL A 165 0.29 -21.53 16.48
C VAL A 165 1.07 -20.97 17.66
N GLN A 166 2.34 -21.33 17.75
CA GLN A 166 3.30 -20.63 18.59
C GLN A 166 3.50 -19.24 17.99
N GLN A 167 2.72 -18.29 18.51
CA GLN A 167 3.09 -16.88 18.52
C GLN A 167 4.23 -16.73 19.53
N GLU A 168 5.45 -17.00 19.08
CA GLU A 168 6.63 -16.52 19.80
C GLU A 168 6.80 -15.03 19.59
N SER A 169 7.01 -14.39 20.72
CA SER A 169 6.99 -12.96 20.93
C SER A 169 8.41 -12.40 20.78
N LEU A 170 8.47 -11.13 20.36
CA LEU A 170 9.45 -10.14 20.81
C LEU A 170 10.95 -10.47 20.64
N GLU A 171 11.52 -9.95 19.56
CA GLU A 171 12.79 -9.21 19.67
C GLU A 171 12.59 -7.79 19.13
N ILE A 172 12.11 -6.91 20.02
CA ILE A 172 12.34 -5.49 19.96
C ILE A 172 13.81 -5.31 20.33
N ASN A 173 14.68 -5.01 19.37
CA ASN A 173 15.91 -4.24 19.60
C ASN A 173 16.55 -3.84 18.27
N ARG A 174 17.11 -2.63 18.27
CA ARG A 174 17.82 -1.88 17.20
C ARG A 174 16.94 -0.96 16.35
N ILE A 175 16.51 0.13 17.00
CA ILE A 175 16.34 1.43 16.36
C ILE A 175 17.61 2.23 16.69
N GLU A 176 18.65 2.10 15.89
CA GLU A 176 19.79 3.03 15.94
C GLU A 176 20.19 3.41 14.52
N ASP A 177 20.25 4.73 14.34
CA ASP A 177 20.98 5.48 13.34
C ASP A 177 20.58 5.36 11.86
N VAL A 178 19.76 6.32 11.43
CA VAL A 178 20.07 7.33 10.38
C VAL A 178 18.76 8.09 10.08
N TYR A 179 18.58 9.29 10.66
CA TYR A 179 17.45 10.17 10.36
C TYR A 179 17.89 11.64 10.33
N GLN A 180 18.55 12.07 9.24
CA GLN A 180 18.75 13.49 8.96
C GLN A 180 18.51 13.82 7.48
N VAL A 181 17.24 13.88 7.10
CA VAL A 181 16.69 14.84 6.12
C VAL A 181 15.29 15.20 6.58
N GLY A 182 15.17 16.15 7.52
CA GLY A 182 13.91 16.54 8.14
C GLY A 182 13.34 15.43 9.05
N SER A 183 12.61 15.82 10.09
CA SER A 183 12.00 14.97 11.11
C SER A 183 10.84 14.10 10.59
N LEU A 184 10.93 13.58 9.36
CA LEU A 184 9.94 12.68 8.79
C LEU A 184 10.01 11.32 9.48
N VAL A 185 8.89 10.91 10.07
CA VAL A 185 8.74 9.59 10.69
C VAL A 185 7.71 8.79 9.93
N ALA A 186 8.00 7.53 9.64
CA ALA A 186 7.04 6.64 9.00
C ALA A 186 5.78 6.52 9.88
N LEU A 187 4.59 6.71 9.30
CA LEU A 187 3.33 6.66 10.05
C LEU A 187 3.18 5.32 10.81
N SER A 188 3.52 4.20 10.16
CA SER A 188 3.43 2.86 10.75
C SER A 188 4.44 2.60 11.88
N ASP A 189 5.58 3.29 11.87
CA ASP A 189 6.54 3.22 12.98
C ASP A 189 6.05 4.08 14.16
N PHE A 190 5.48 5.26 13.87
CA PHE A 190 4.89 6.13 14.87
C PHE A 190 3.66 5.51 15.56
N GLU A 191 2.75 4.91 14.79
CA GLU A 191 1.60 4.14 15.30
C GLU A 191 2.03 3.06 16.30
N ARG A 192 3.06 2.29 15.94
CA ARG A 192 3.58 1.21 16.76
C ARG A 192 4.24 1.72 18.04
N LEU A 193 5.02 2.80 17.93
CA LEU A 193 5.65 3.45 19.08
C LEU A 193 4.60 3.93 20.09
N HIS A 194 3.48 4.47 19.59
CA HIS A 194 2.39 5.04 20.38
C HIS A 194 1.26 4.08 20.74
N HIS A 195 1.35 2.82 20.29
CA HIS A 195 0.30 1.81 20.50
C HIS A 195 -1.06 2.24 19.94
N VAL A 196 -1.05 2.98 18.83
CA VAL A 196 -2.28 3.38 18.11
C VAL A 196 -2.55 2.34 17.02
N PRO A 197 -3.72 1.65 17.04
CA PRO A 197 -4.08 0.71 15.99
C PRO A 197 -4.15 1.39 14.62
N HIS A 198 -3.52 0.79 13.61
CA HIS A 198 -3.53 1.30 12.23
C HIS A 198 -4.93 1.65 11.69
N PRO A 199 -6.01 0.90 11.99
CA PRO A 199 -7.36 1.28 11.56
C PRO A 199 -7.82 2.66 12.07
N ASN A 200 -7.36 3.10 13.24
CA ASN A 200 -7.75 4.38 13.84
C ASN A 200 -7.06 5.55 13.14
N SER A 201 -5.74 5.49 12.98
CA SER A 201 -4.98 6.49 12.23
C SER A 201 -5.43 6.54 10.77
N TYR A 202 -5.71 5.39 10.13
CA TYR A 202 -6.25 5.33 8.78
C TYR A 202 -7.63 6.00 8.68
N TYR A 203 -8.50 5.84 9.68
CA TYR A 203 -9.78 6.53 9.74
C TYR A 203 -9.61 8.06 9.77
N HIS A 204 -8.69 8.57 10.59
CA HIS A 204 -8.39 10.00 10.66
C HIS A 204 -7.77 10.55 9.36
N MET A 205 -6.88 9.79 8.74
CA MET A 205 -6.27 10.15 7.46
C MET A 205 -7.29 10.18 6.30
N GLN A 206 -8.08 9.12 6.12
CA GLN A 206 -8.90 8.94 4.91
C GLN A 206 -10.33 9.47 5.05
N ARG A 207 -10.96 9.25 6.22
CA ARG A 207 -12.38 9.59 6.42
C ARG A 207 -12.54 10.99 6.99
N LYS A 208 -11.78 11.33 8.03
CA LYS A 208 -11.87 12.65 8.68
C LYS A 208 -10.99 13.70 8.03
N LYS A 209 -9.90 13.28 7.38
CA LYS A 209 -8.87 14.16 6.79
C LYS A 209 -8.29 15.17 7.79
N ASP A 210 -8.28 14.80 9.07
CA ASP A 210 -7.79 15.61 10.18
C ASP A 210 -6.37 15.20 10.61
N LEU A 211 -5.85 14.08 10.09
CA LEU A 211 -4.44 13.69 10.22
C LEU A 211 -3.70 13.99 8.91
N PRO A 212 -2.86 15.03 8.84
CA PRO A 212 -2.05 15.30 7.66
C PRO A 212 -0.91 14.27 7.59
N VAL A 213 -0.84 13.58 6.46
CA VAL A 213 0.19 12.58 6.17
C VAL A 213 0.80 12.91 4.82
N LEU A 214 2.13 12.91 4.75
CA LEU A 214 2.86 13.13 3.51
C LEU A 214 2.99 11.82 2.75
N ASN A 215 2.60 11.85 1.47
CA ASN A 215 2.85 10.75 0.55
C ASN A 215 4.26 10.91 -0.04
N VAL A 216 5.23 10.28 0.61
CA VAL A 216 6.64 10.31 0.21
C VAL A 216 7.07 8.90 -0.17
N TYR A 217 7.82 8.78 -1.26
CA TYR A 217 8.49 7.52 -1.60
C TYR A 217 9.86 7.52 -0.96
N TRP A 218 10.03 6.73 0.10
CA TRP A 218 11.28 6.64 0.83
C TRP A 218 11.73 5.20 1.00
N GLU A 219 12.89 4.87 0.42
CA GLU A 219 13.53 3.58 0.61
C GLU A 219 14.32 3.59 1.93
N ARG A 220 13.86 2.76 2.88
CA ARG A 220 14.62 2.42 4.08
C ARG A 220 15.54 1.26 3.72
N GLU A 221 16.84 1.36 4.01
CA GLU A 221 17.87 0.39 3.60
C GLU A 221 17.37 -1.07 3.68
N GLY A 222 17.21 -1.70 2.51
CA GLY A 222 16.81 -3.11 2.38
C GLY A 222 15.34 -3.45 2.69
N LYS A 223 14.46 -2.45 2.89
CA LYS A 223 13.04 -2.65 3.21
C LYS A 223 12.14 -2.09 2.11
N ARG A 224 10.87 -2.52 2.14
CA ARG A 224 9.81 -2.01 1.25
C ARG A 224 9.76 -0.48 1.33
N PRO A 225 9.55 0.21 0.20
CA PRO A 225 9.43 1.66 0.20
C PRO A 225 8.26 2.07 1.11
N LEU A 226 8.53 3.03 1.98
CA LEU A 226 7.51 3.69 2.77
C LEU A 226 6.78 4.67 1.87
N THR A 227 5.45 4.71 2.01
CA THR A 227 4.58 5.61 1.23
C THR A 227 3.92 6.69 2.08
N LEU A 228 3.96 6.58 3.41
CA LEU A 228 3.26 7.47 4.33
C LEU A 228 4.18 7.89 5.48
N ALA A 229 4.40 9.19 5.63
CA ALA A 229 5.21 9.77 6.68
C ALA A 229 4.52 10.97 7.35
N LEU A 230 4.88 11.23 8.60
CA LEU A 230 4.49 12.40 9.37
C LEU A 230 5.70 13.33 9.49
N ASP A 231 5.50 14.60 9.18
CA ASP A 231 6.39 15.70 9.59
C ASP A 231 6.08 16.13 11.03
N GLU A 232 6.67 17.24 11.49
CA GLU A 232 6.50 17.74 12.86
C GLU A 232 5.04 18.09 13.16
N ASP A 233 4.38 18.75 12.21
CA ASP A 233 2.97 19.13 12.32
C ASP A 233 2.07 17.89 12.35
N GLY A 234 2.33 16.92 11.47
CA GLY A 234 1.64 15.63 11.47
C GLY A 234 1.82 14.85 12.77
N GLN A 235 3.02 14.86 13.35
CA GLN A 235 3.28 14.24 14.66
C GLN A 235 2.53 14.95 15.80
N ALA A 236 2.50 16.28 15.80
CA ALA A 236 1.76 17.06 16.80
C ALA A 236 0.25 16.79 16.74
N ILE A 237 -0.31 16.75 15.53
CA ILE A 237 -1.74 16.45 15.31
C ILE A 237 -2.05 15.00 15.68
N PHE A 238 -1.20 14.05 15.29
CA PHE A 238 -1.33 12.65 15.71
C PHE A 238 -1.41 12.54 17.23
N PHE A 239 -0.52 13.25 17.94
CA PHE A 239 -0.55 13.28 19.40
C PHE A 239 -1.87 13.88 19.93
N GLN A 240 -2.34 14.99 19.38
CA GLN A 240 -3.60 15.60 19.80
C GLN A 240 -4.80 14.65 19.64
N LEU A 241 -4.84 13.89 18.54
CA LEU A 241 -5.92 12.95 18.25
C LEU A 241 -5.91 11.72 19.17
N PHE A 242 -4.73 11.19 19.49
CA PHE A 242 -4.61 9.87 20.11
C PHE A 242 -4.12 9.87 21.57
N SER A 243 -3.59 10.99 22.08
CA SER A 243 -3.00 11.06 23.43
C SER A 243 -3.96 10.75 24.59
N GLN A 244 -5.27 10.81 24.35
CA GLN A 244 -6.31 10.47 25.32
C GLN A 244 -6.75 9.00 25.26
N GLN A 245 -6.26 8.22 24.30
CA GLN A 245 -6.59 6.79 24.23
C GLN A 245 -5.94 6.04 25.39
N LYS A 246 -6.69 5.08 25.96
CA LYS A 246 -6.28 4.31 27.14
C LYS A 246 -4.91 3.64 27.00
N ASP A 247 -4.59 3.19 25.79
CA ASP A 247 -3.37 2.42 25.52
C ASP A 247 -2.26 3.27 24.90
N PHE A 248 -2.43 4.59 24.80
CA PHE A 248 -1.45 5.49 24.18
C PHE A 248 -0.17 5.58 25.04
N ARG A 249 0.98 5.31 24.42
CA ARG A 249 2.29 5.44 25.09
C ARG A 249 2.97 6.76 24.75
N ARG A 250 3.34 7.56 25.74
CA ARG A 250 4.13 8.79 25.53
C ARG A 250 5.61 8.45 25.32
N CYS A 251 6.29 9.18 24.44
CA CYS A 251 7.69 8.93 24.08
C CYS A 251 8.56 10.18 24.24
N ALA A 252 9.84 10.06 24.62
CA ALA A 252 10.70 11.24 24.77
C ALA A 252 10.93 12.02 23.45
N GLN A 253 10.73 11.38 22.30
CA GLN A 253 10.88 11.97 20.96
C GLN A 253 9.64 12.72 20.46
N CYS A 254 8.55 12.63 21.21
CA CYS A 254 7.31 13.26 20.86
C CYS A 254 7.41 14.74 21.19
N PRO A 255 6.94 15.65 20.32
CA PRO A 255 6.84 17.07 20.64
C PRO A 255 5.76 17.25 21.71
N HIS A 256 6.12 16.96 22.97
CA HIS A 256 5.25 17.05 24.15
C HIS A 256 5.07 18.49 24.65
N HIS A 257 5.48 19.49 23.86
CA HIS A 257 5.23 20.88 24.21
C HIS A 257 3.77 21.23 23.96
N VAL A 258 2.89 20.63 24.75
CA VAL A 258 1.63 21.27 25.09
C VAL A 258 2.04 22.39 26.05
N PRO A 259 1.92 23.69 25.68
CA PRO A 259 2.13 24.75 26.64
C PRO A 259 1.17 24.49 27.80
N GLU A 260 1.71 24.35 29.02
CA GLU A 260 0.90 24.28 30.23
C GLU A 260 0.07 25.56 30.31
N GLY A 261 -1.23 25.43 30.04
CA GLY A 261 -2.23 26.47 30.24
C GLY A 261 -2.91 26.29 31.57
#